data_AF-A0A968MXH5-F1
#
_entry.id   AF-A0A968MXH5-F1
#
_cell.length_a   1.000
_cell.length_b   1.000
_cell.length_c   1.000
_cell.angle_alpha   90.00
_cell.angle_beta   90.00
_cell.angle_gamma   90.00
#
_symmetry.space_group_name_H-M   'P 1'
#
loop_
_entity.id
_entity.type
_entity.pdbx_description
1 polymer ?
#
loop_
_entity_poly.entity_id
_entity_poly.type
_entity_poly.pdbx_seq_one_letter_code
_entity_poly.pdbx_strand_id
1 'polypeptide(L)'
;MEAFVGKEKKFNQPVLVKVNTISELEKLGFITESDLSDLGIKDKVAVYFPHSYNFSGELFIVPVNQITQLDVPAGNLMKFIVSGGVTKM
;
A
#
# COMPACT_ATOMS: atom_id res chain seq x y z
N MET A 1 0.97 -20.08 -4.48
CA MET A 1 0.95 -19.05 -5.54
C MET A 1 -0.47 -18.64 -5.95
N GLU A 2 -1.52 -19.36 -5.53
CA GLU A 2 -2.91 -19.08 -5.93
C GLU A 2 -3.67 -18.10 -5.02
N ALA A 3 -3.10 -17.69 -3.87
CA ALA A 3 -3.69 -16.65 -3.01
C ALA A 3 -3.62 -15.23 -3.61
N PHE A 4 -2.92 -15.05 -4.74
CA PHE A 4 -2.79 -13.77 -5.46
C PHE A 4 -3.74 -13.64 -6.66
N VAL A 5 -4.45 -14.71 -7.04
CA VAL A 5 -5.29 -14.75 -8.25
C VAL A 5 -6.74 -15.07 -7.86
N GLY A 6 -7.29 -14.32 -6.92
CA GLY A 6 -8.67 -14.46 -6.48
C GLY A 6 -9.42 -13.15 -6.62
N LYS A 7 -10.01 -12.92 -7.81
CA LYS A 7 -11.16 -12.06 -8.22
C LYS A 7 -11.49 -10.71 -7.56
N GLU A 8 -10.81 -10.27 -6.52
CA GLU A 8 -10.86 -8.92 -6.00
C GLU A 8 -9.46 -8.33 -6.15
N LYS A 9 -9.34 -7.24 -6.90
CA LYS A 9 -8.06 -6.59 -7.17
C LYS A 9 -7.56 -5.92 -5.88
N LYS A 10 -7.06 -6.66 -4.88
CA LYS A 10 -6.64 -6.14 -3.56
C LYS A 10 -5.44 -5.18 -3.62
N PHE A 11 -4.83 -5.00 -4.80
CA PHE A 11 -3.75 -4.04 -5.04
C PHE A 11 -4.09 -3.13 -6.23
N ASN A 12 -5.28 -2.51 -6.24
CA ASN A 12 -5.70 -1.56 -7.27
C ASN A 12 -5.76 -0.10 -6.80
N GLN A 13 -5.50 0.15 -5.52
CA GLN A 13 -5.54 1.48 -4.91
C GLN A 13 -4.14 1.90 -4.46
N PRO A 14 -3.28 2.34 -5.40
CA PRO A 14 -1.93 2.78 -5.11
C PRO A 14 -1.93 4.06 -4.26
N VAL A 15 -1.08 4.07 -3.23
CA VAL A 15 -0.99 5.19 -2.27
C VAL A 15 0.45 5.47 -1.87
N LEU A 16 0.69 6.73 -1.53
CA LEU A 16 1.87 7.19 -0.80
C LEU A 16 1.43 7.52 0.64
N VAL A 17 2.09 6.92 1.61
CA VAL A 17 1.74 7.05 3.03
C VAL A 17 2.88 7.70 3.79
N LYS A 18 2.58 8.75 4.55
CA LYS A 18 3.53 9.35 5.47
C LYS A 18 3.68 8.49 6.73
N VAL A 19 4.73 7.68 6.79
CA VAL A 19 4.98 6.70 7.86
C VAL A 19 5.75 7.29 9.04
N ASN A 20 6.43 8.42 8.86
CA ASN A 20 7.07 9.16 9.93
C ASN A 20 6.85 10.66 9.75
N THR A 21 6.16 11.28 10.71
CA THR A 21 5.81 12.71 10.69
C THR A 21 6.89 13.64 11.25
N ILE A 22 7.98 13.09 11.79
CA ILE A 22 9.11 13.87 12.29
C ILE A 22 10.18 13.99 11.20
N SER A 23 10.51 12.86 10.57
CA SER A 23 11.52 12.78 9.51
C SER A 23 10.92 12.85 8.10
N GLU A 24 9.62 13.12 7.98
CA GLU A 24 8.90 13.25 6.69
C GLU A 24 9.10 12.04 5.76
N LEU A 25 9.20 10.83 6.32
CA LEU A 25 9.38 9.62 5.52
C LEU A 25 8.04 9.13 5.00
N GLU A 26 8.04 8.76 3.72
CA GLU A 26 6.88 8.24 3.02
C GLU A 26 7.15 6.84 2.47
N LYS A 27 6.08 6.06 2.32
CA LYS A 27 6.15 4.70 1.82
C LYS A 27 5.05 4.44 0.80
N LEU A 28 5.42 3.75 -0.27
CA LEU A 28 4.50 3.36 -1.34
C LEU A 28 3.80 2.05 -0.98
N GLY A 29 2.49 2.00 -1.13
CA GLY A 29 1.67 0.85 -0.79
C GLY A 29 0.35 0.81 -1.53
N PHE A 30 -0.54 -0.06 -1.05
CA PHE A 30 -1.87 -0.25 -1.62
C PHE A 30 -2.92 -0.34 -0.51
N ILE A 31 -4.02 0.39 -0.62
CA ILE A 31 -5.17 0.20 0.28
C ILE A 31 -5.76 -1.18 0.01
N THR A 32 -5.80 -2.02 1.05
CA THR A 32 -6.38 -3.36 0.99
C THR A 32 -7.74 -3.46 1.67
N GLU A 33 -8.04 -2.55 2.60
CA GLU A 33 -9.35 -2.41 3.24
C GLU A 33 -9.58 -0.94 3.59
N SER A 34 -10.70 -0.38 3.13
CA SER A 34 -11.10 1.01 3.37
C SER A 34 -12.01 1.17 4.57
N ASP A 35 -12.69 0.10 5.01
CA ASP A 35 -13.56 0.11 6.18
C ASP A 35 -13.07 -0.90 7.23
N LEU A 36 -12.71 -0.38 8.40
CA LEU A 36 -12.23 -1.18 9.53
C LEU A 36 -13.26 -1.26 10.67
N SER A 37 -14.55 -1.06 10.35
CA SER A 37 -15.65 -1.14 11.31
C SER A 37 -15.69 -2.45 12.09
N ASP A 38 -15.35 -3.58 11.44
CA ASP A 38 -15.30 -4.90 12.08
C ASP A 38 -14.23 -5.00 13.17
N LEU A 39 -13.20 -4.15 13.11
CA LEU A 39 -12.17 -4.01 14.13
C LEU A 39 -12.47 -2.88 15.13
N GLY A 40 -13.59 -2.18 14.98
CA GLY A 40 -13.95 -1.02 15.80
C GLY A 40 -13.08 0.22 15.54
N ILE A 41 -12.39 0.28 14.39
CA ILE A 41 -11.48 1.38 14.04
C ILE A 41 -12.18 2.33 13.06
N LYS A 42 -12.07 3.64 13.32
CA LYS A 42 -12.61 4.70 12.47
C LYS A 42 -11.50 5.61 11.95
N ASP A 43 -11.76 6.30 10.85
CA ASP A 43 -10.89 7.31 10.22
C ASP A 43 -9.49 6.78 9.82
N LYS A 44 -9.38 5.46 9.66
CA LYS A 44 -8.15 4.77 9.24
C LYS A 44 -8.49 3.68 8.24
N VAL A 45 -7.49 3.30 7.45
CA VAL A 45 -7.59 2.23 6.45
C VAL A 45 -6.42 1.26 6.61
N ALA A 46 -6.57 0.04 6.11
CA ALA A 46 -5.46 -0.91 6.05
C ALA A 46 -4.69 -0.73 4.74
N VAL A 47 -3.38 -0.52 4.86
CA VAL A 47 -2.46 -0.36 3.72
C VAL A 47 -1.42 -1.45 3.77
N TYR A 48 -1.28 -2.18 2.66
CA TYR A 48 -0.22 -3.15 2.46
C TYR A 48 0.99 -2.52 1.79
N PHE A 49 2.18 -2.78 2.32
CA PHE A 49 3.45 -2.29 1.84
C PHE A 49 4.34 -3.46 1.41
N PRO A 50 4.53 -3.68 0.09
CA PRO A 50 5.42 -4.73 -0.39
C PRO A 50 6.88 -4.47 -0.01
N HIS A 51 7.64 -5.55 0.20
CA HIS A 51 9.09 -5.49 0.39
C HIS A 51 9.84 -5.58 -0.95
N SER A 52 10.88 -4.77 -1.09
CA SER A 52 11.80 -4.85 -2.24
C SER A 52 12.54 -6.19 -2.23
N TYR A 53 12.74 -6.76 -3.43
CA TYR A 53 13.43 -8.04 -3.66
C TYR A 53 12.87 -9.24 -2.87
N ASN A 54 11.63 -9.15 -2.39
CA ASN A 54 10.97 -10.23 -1.68
C ASN A 54 9.47 -10.27 -2.00
N PHE A 55 8.87 -11.45 -1.92
CA PHE A 55 7.42 -11.63 -2.04
C PHE A 55 6.77 -11.63 -0.65
N SER A 56 6.99 -10.55 0.08
CA SER A 56 6.42 -10.29 1.40
C SER A 56 6.11 -8.81 1.53
N GLY A 57 5.56 -8.43 2.67
CA GLY A 57 5.25 -7.04 2.98
C GLY A 57 4.77 -6.91 4.41
N GLU A 58 4.33 -5.72 4.74
CA GLU A 58 3.73 -5.39 6.03
C GLU A 58 2.38 -4.72 5.84
N LEU A 59 1.50 -4.87 6.83
CA LEU A 59 0.17 -4.27 6.85
C LEU A 59 0.14 -3.23 7.96
N PHE A 60 -0.09 -1.95 7.63
CA PHE A 60 -0.34 -0.92 8.63
C PHE A 60 -1.78 -0.43 8.61
N ILE A 61 -2.25 0.00 9.77
CA ILE A 61 -3.49 0.76 9.92
C ILE A 61 -3.14 2.24 9.93
N VAL A 62 -3.55 2.95 8.89
CA VAL A 62 -3.05 4.29 8.58
C VAL A 62 -4.19 5.31 8.66
N PRO A 63 -4.02 6.43 9.39
CA PRO A 63 -4.95 7.57 9.33
C PRO A 63 -5.17 8.06 7.90
N VAL A 64 -6.43 8.29 7.53
CA VAL A 64 -6.78 8.74 6.17
C VAL A 64 -6.06 10.03 5.79
N ASN A 65 -5.81 10.93 6.74
CA ASN A 65 -5.10 12.19 6.53
C ASN A 65 -3.58 12.05 6.27
N GLN A 66 -3.00 10.86 6.41
CA GLN A 66 -1.59 10.56 6.10
C GLN A 66 -1.41 9.88 4.75
N ILE A 67 -2.49 9.77 3.97
CA ILE A 67 -2.53 9.04 2.70
C ILE A 67 -2.73 10.01 1.55
N THR A 68 -1.85 9.89 0.56
CA THR A 68 -2.00 10.51 -0.75
C THR A 68 -2.29 9.42 -1.78
N GLN A 69 -3.44 9.48 -2.43
CA GLN A 69 -3.76 8.56 -3.52
C GLN A 69 -2.94 8.90 -4.76
N LEU A 70 -2.41 7.87 -5.42
CA LEU A 70 -1.57 8.04 -6.61
C LEU A 70 -2.36 7.69 -7.87
N ASP A 71 -2.25 8.52 -8.89
CA ASP A 71 -2.78 8.23 -10.23
C ASP A 71 -1.72 7.51 -11.06
N VAL A 72 -1.42 6.26 -10.69
CA VAL A 72 -0.44 5.41 -11.37
C VAL A 72 -1.02 4.02 -11.59
N PRO A 73 -0.69 3.33 -12.70
CA PRO A 73 -1.09 1.94 -12.86
C PRO A 73 -0.51 1.10 -11.72
N ALA A 74 -1.37 0.38 -10.99
CA ALA A 74 -0.94 -0.40 -9.84
C ALA A 74 0.15 -1.42 -10.15
N GLY A 75 0.14 -2.00 -11.37
CA GLY A 75 1.19 -2.90 -11.84
C GLY A 75 2.55 -2.21 -12.01
N ASN A 76 2.59 -0.93 -12.41
CA ASN A 76 3.82 -0.17 -12.52
C ASN A 76 4.37 0.14 -11.12
N LEU A 77 3.50 0.57 -10.20
CA LEU A 77 3.90 0.81 -8.82
C LEU A 77 4.42 -0.46 -8.13
N MET A 78 3.74 -1.60 -8.32
CA MET A 78 4.20 -2.88 -7.77
C MET A 78 5.60 -3.24 -8.27
N LYS A 79 5.86 -3.10 -9.58
CA LYS A 79 7.20 -3.34 -10.16
C LYS A 79 8.24 -2.39 -9.59
N PHE A 80 7.89 -1.11 -9.43
CA PHE A 80 8.75 -0.10 -8.83
C PHE A 80 9.14 -0.48 -7.40
N ILE A 81 8.17 -0.81 -6.55
CA ILE A 81 8.41 -1.20 -5.15
C ILE A 81 9.25 -2.48 -5.09
N VAL A 82 8.84 -3.55 -5.77
CA VAL A 82 9.51 -4.85 -5.72
C VAL A 82 10.95 -4.79 -6.26
N SER A 83 11.23 -3.89 -7.20
CA SER A 83 12.60 -3.66 -7.69
C SER A 83 13.45 -2.75 -6.79
N GLY A 84 12.91 -2.27 -5.66
CA GLY A 84 13.60 -1.30 -4.81
C GLY A 84 13.78 0.07 -5.47
N GLY A 85 12.90 0.43 -6.40
CA GLY A 85 12.93 1.69 -7.13
C GLY A 85 13.86 1.73 -8.35
N VAL A 86 14.44 0.59 -8.75
CA VAL A 86 15.38 0.51 -9.88
C VAL A 86 14.66 0.54 -11.23
N THR A 87 13.47 -0.05 -11.32
CA THR A 87 12.68 0.00 -12.56
C THR A 87 12.07 1.39 -12.76
N LYS A 88 11.89 1.83 -14.01
CA LYS A 88 11.16 3.06 -14.30
C LYS A 88 9.65 2.83 -14.24
N MET A 89 8.90 3.83 -13.77
CA MET A 89 7.43 3.86 -13.72
C MET A 89 6.80 4.43 -14.99
#